data_AF-A0A1D7YUI3-F1
#
_entry.id   AF-A0A1D7YUI3-F1
#
_cell.length_a   1.000
_cell.length_b   1.000
_cell.length_c   1.000
_cell.angle_alpha   90.00
_cell.angle_beta   90.00
_cell.angle_gamma   90.00
#
_symmetry.space_group_name_H-M   'P 1'
#
loop_
_entity.id
_entity.type
_entity.pdbx_description
1 polymer ?
#
loop_
_entity_poly.entity_id
_entity_poly.type
_entity_poly.pdbx_seq_one_letter_code
_entity_poly.pdbx_strand_id
1 'polypeptide(L)'
;MQIISILTTLILCFLILMNFQDTAGITILSSKIAAILHITPRTFTMNMALYTLILFILGEISAIFFFAPLYKSLKEKFNAYKRELEKGSISNSSAEAKIQVLENKITVLEKALDDALKNK
;
A
#
# COMPACT_ATOMS: atom_id res chain seq x y z
N MET A 1 -2.66 -9.96 -12.41
CA MET A 1 -3.27 -10.16 -11.08
C MET A 1 -4.32 -11.28 -11.08
N GLN A 2 -5.39 -11.19 -11.89
CA GLN A 2 -6.45 -12.22 -11.91
C GLN A 2 -5.96 -13.62 -12.30
N ILE A 3 -5.11 -13.75 -13.32
CA ILE A 3 -4.56 -15.05 -13.77
C ILE A 3 -3.75 -15.73 -12.65
N ILE A 4 -2.94 -14.96 -11.92
CA ILE A 4 -2.13 -15.50 -10.81
C ILE A 4 -3.04 -16.00 -9.68
N SER A 5 -4.07 -15.23 -9.32
CA SER A 5 -5.06 -15.64 -8.31
C SER A 5 -5.76 -16.95 -8.69
N ILE A 6 -6.18 -17.08 -9.96
CA ILE A 6 -6.83 -18.29 -10.46
C ILE A 6 -5.88 -19.49 -10.39
N LEU A 7 -4.63 -19.32 -10.82
CA LEU A 7 -3.61 -20.36 -10.75
C LEU A 7 -3.31 -20.78 -9.31
N THR A 8 -3.18 -19.84 -8.37
CA THR A 8 -2.95 -20.16 -6.95
C THR A 8 -4.12 -20.91 -6.34
N THR A 9 -5.36 -20.54 -6.67
CA THR A 9 -6.55 -21.25 -6.20
C THR A 9 -6.63 -22.66 -6.78
N LEU A 10 -6.31 -22.86 -8.06
CA LEU A 10 -6.26 -24.19 -8.67
C LEU A 10 -5.21 -25.09 -8.03
N ILE A 11 -4.03 -24.55 -7.74
CA ILE A 11 -2.97 -25.27 -7.01
C ILE A 11 -3.45 -25.68 -5.63
N LEU A 12 -4.11 -24.77 -4.89
CA LEU A 12 -4.69 -25.07 -3.58
C LEU A 12 -5.73 -26.20 -3.66
N CYS A 13 -6.66 -26.11 -4.61
CA CYS A 13 -7.66 -27.16 -4.82
C CYS A 13 -7.02 -28.51 -5.15
N PHE A 14 -5.99 -28.52 -5.99
CA PHE A 14 -5.26 -29.74 -6.32
C PHE A 14 -4.57 -30.35 -5.09
N LEU A 15 -3.90 -29.54 -4.27
CA LEU A 15 -3.26 -30.00 -3.03
C LEU A 15 -4.28 -30.57 -2.03
N ILE A 16 -5.45 -29.94 -1.91
CA ILE A 16 -6.55 -30.42 -1.06
C ILE A 16 -7.04 -31.79 -1.52
N LEU A 17 -7.27 -31.96 -2.84
CA LEU A 17 -7.75 -33.23 -3.40
C LEU A 17 -6.71 -34.34 -3.23
N MET A 18 -5.43 -34.04 -3.48
CA MET A 18 -4.35 -35.01 -3.36
C MET A 18 -4.18 -35.53 -1.93
N ASN A 19 -4.43 -34.69 -0.92
CA ASN A 19 -4.23 -35.03 0.49
C ASN A 19 -5.56 -35.22 1.25
N PHE A 20 -6.69 -35.46 0.55
CA PHE A 20 -8.00 -35.48 1.20
C PHE A 20 -8.17 -36.63 2.20
N GLN A 21 -7.50 -37.76 1.97
CA GLN A 21 -7.55 -38.93 2.85
C GLN A 21 -6.41 -38.96 3.88
N ASP A 22 -5.45 -38.04 3.76
CA ASP A 22 -4.29 -38.00 4.65
C ASP A 22 -4.60 -37.27 5.96
N THR A 23 -3.82 -37.59 6.98
CA THR A 23 -3.89 -36.92 8.28
C THR A 23 -2.55 -36.31 8.65
N ALA A 24 -2.58 -35.11 9.21
CA ALA A 24 -1.44 -34.38 9.73
C ALA A 24 -1.43 -34.42 11.25
N GLY A 25 -0.29 -34.76 11.84
CA GLY A 25 -0.05 -34.60 13.27
C GLY A 25 0.42 -33.19 13.58
N ILE A 26 -0.38 -32.43 14.32
CA ILE A 26 -0.03 -31.09 14.81
C ILE A 26 0.46 -31.23 16.25
N THR A 27 1.76 -31.04 16.46
CA THR A 27 2.34 -31.01 17.80
C THR A 27 2.10 -29.64 18.43
N ILE A 28 1.22 -29.59 19.43
CA ILE A 28 0.93 -28.37 20.19
C ILE A 28 2.01 -28.17 21.26
N LEU A 29 2.46 -29.27 21.86
CA LEU A 29 3.49 -29.26 22.88
C LEU A 29 4.53 -30.33 22.57
N SER A 30 5.73 -29.88 22.23
CA SER A 30 6.83 -30.77 21.89
C SER A 30 7.29 -31.56 23.10
N SER A 31 7.78 -32.78 22.87
CA SER A 31 8.34 -33.65 23.91
C SER A 31 9.49 -32.99 24.68
N LYS A 32 10.30 -32.15 24.01
CA LYS A 32 11.41 -31.42 24.62
C LYS A 32 10.94 -30.35 25.61
N ILE A 33 9.93 -29.57 25.22
CA ILE A 33 9.37 -28.51 26.08
C ILE A 33 8.56 -29.14 27.23
N ALA A 34 7.80 -30.19 26.92
CA ALA A 34 7.06 -30.99 27.88
C ALA A 34 7.96 -31.56 28.99
N ALA A 35 9.13 -32.09 28.64
CA ALA A 35 10.09 -32.63 29.59
C ALA A 35 10.65 -31.55 30.54
N ILE A 36 10.93 -30.35 30.03
CA ILE A 36 11.41 -29.22 30.86
C ILE A 36 10.32 -28.78 31.85
N LEU A 37 9.07 -28.74 31.39
CA LEU A 37 7.93 -28.24 32.15
C LEU A 37 7.21 -29.35 32.96
N HIS A 38 7.70 -30.59 32.95
CA HIS A 38 7.08 -31.76 33.60
C HIS A 38 5.59 -31.96 33.26
N ILE A 39 5.21 -31.66 32.01
CA ILE A 39 3.84 -31.78 31.51
C ILE A 39 3.78 -32.79 30.36
N THR A 40 2.63 -33.40 30.14
CA THR A 40 2.46 -34.41 29.09
C THR A 40 2.46 -33.75 27.70
N PRO A 41 3.31 -34.20 26.75
CA PRO A 41 3.29 -33.68 25.39
C PRO A 41 1.94 -33.96 24.72
N ARG A 42 1.51 -33.05 23.85
CA ARG A 42 0.19 -33.14 23.21
C ARG A 42 0.31 -32.91 21.71
N THR A 43 -0.17 -33.92 20.97
CA THR A 43 -0.30 -33.89 19.52
C THR A 43 -1.76 -34.15 19.17
N PHE A 44 -2.28 -33.39 18.21
CA PHE A 44 -3.62 -33.57 17.66
C PHE A 44 -3.50 -33.99 16.21
N THR A 45 -4.26 -35.01 15.80
CA THR A 45 -4.33 -35.43 14.40
C THR A 45 -5.51 -34.74 13.73
N MET A 46 -5.27 -34.16 12.56
CA MET A 46 -6.29 -33.47 11.78
C MET A 46 -6.22 -33.94 10.34
N ASN A 47 -7.34 -33.87 9.62
CA ASN A 47 -7.35 -34.09 8.18
C ASN A 47 -6.41 -33.07 7.48
N MET A 48 -5.57 -33.56 6.57
CA MET A 48 -4.54 -32.76 5.90
C MET A 48 -5.14 -31.70 4.97
N ALA A 49 -6.26 -31.99 4.30
CA ALA A 49 -6.98 -30.99 3.52
C ALA A 49 -7.49 -29.83 4.39
N LEU A 50 -8.03 -30.11 5.58
CA LEU A 50 -8.42 -29.05 6.51
C LEU A 50 -7.20 -28.24 7.00
N TYR A 51 -6.08 -28.92 7.27
CA TYR A 51 -4.85 -28.26 7.71
C TYR A 51 -4.31 -27.29 6.67
N THR A 52 -4.21 -27.73 5.42
CA THR A 52 -3.76 -26.89 4.31
C THR A 52 -4.68 -25.69 4.07
N LEU A 53 -6.00 -25.86 4.17
CA LEU A 53 -6.96 -24.76 4.03
C LEU A 53 -6.81 -23.72 5.14
N ILE A 54 -6.67 -24.16 6.39
CA ILE A 54 -6.49 -23.26 7.54
C ILE A 54 -5.19 -22.47 7.40
N LEU A 55 -4.08 -23.13 7.03
CA LEU A 55 -2.82 -22.45 6.80
C LEU A 55 -2.90 -21.42 5.67
N PHE A 56 -3.61 -21.75 4.58
CA PHE A 56 -3.79 -20.83 3.46
C PHE A 56 -4.55 -19.56 3.91
N ILE A 57 -5.67 -19.71 4.61
CA ILE A 57 -6.47 -18.58 5.12
C ILE A 57 -5.67 -17.74 6.11
N LEU A 58 -4.96 -18.38 7.04
CA LEU A 58 -4.10 -17.68 8.00
C LEU A 58 -2.97 -16.91 7.29
N GLY A 59 -2.41 -17.48 6.22
CA GLY A 59 -1.46 -16.81 5.35
C GLY A 59 -2.02 -15.53 4.75
N GLU A 60 -3.22 -15.58 4.16
CA GLU A 60 -3.88 -14.39 3.59
C GLU A 60 -4.18 -13.32 4.65
N ILE A 61 -4.70 -13.73 5.81
CA ILE A 61 -4.98 -12.82 6.93
C ILE A 61 -3.67 -12.16 7.41
N SER A 62 -2.59 -12.92 7.53
CA SER A 62 -1.29 -12.39 7.94
C SER A 62 -0.77 -11.34 6.95
N ALA A 63 -0.91 -11.59 5.64
CA ALA A 63 -0.51 -10.63 4.62
C ALA A 63 -1.31 -9.33 4.75
N ILE A 64 -2.63 -9.40 4.92
CA ILE A 64 -3.46 -8.20 5.15
C ILE A 64 -3.02 -7.47 6.42
N PHE A 65 -2.80 -8.20 7.52
CA PHE A 65 -2.41 -7.63 8.80
C PHE A 65 -1.09 -6.85 8.71
N PHE A 66 -0.08 -7.37 8.02
CA PHE A 66 1.22 -6.72 7.85
C PHE A 66 1.21 -5.61 6.79
N PHE A 67 0.55 -5.83 5.65
CA PHE A 67 0.62 -4.90 4.51
C PHE A 67 -0.45 -3.80 4.54
N ALA A 68 -1.60 -3.99 5.17
CA ALA A 68 -2.64 -2.96 5.22
C ALA A 68 -2.20 -1.65 5.92
N PRO A 69 -1.49 -1.68 7.06
CA PRO A 69 -0.97 -0.46 7.69
C PRO A 69 0.05 0.26 6.81
N LEU A 70 0.94 -0.51 6.15
CA LEU A 70 1.94 0.03 5.23
C LEU A 70 1.28 0.71 4.03
N TYR A 71 0.28 0.07 3.43
CA TYR A 71 -0.48 0.63 2.32
C TYR A 71 -1.21 1.91 2.73
N LYS A 72 -1.84 1.93 3.91
CA LYS A 72 -2.50 3.13 4.44
C LYS A 72 -1.51 4.28 4.61
N SER A 73 -0.37 4.03 5.25
CA SER A 73 0.67 5.05 5.45
C SER A 73 1.19 5.59 4.11
N LEU A 74 1.44 4.70 3.14
CA LEU A 74 1.92 5.09 1.83
C LEU A 74 0.89 5.93 1.07
N LYS A 75 -0.39 5.55 1.14
CA LYS A 75 -1.51 6.29 0.54
C LYS A 75 -1.67 7.69 1.15
N GLU A 76 -1.53 7.82 2.46
CA GLU A 76 -1.57 9.11 3.14
C GLU A 76 -0.43 10.04 2.68
N LYS A 77 0.81 9.52 2.64
CA LYS A 77 1.97 10.26 2.11
C LYS A 77 1.76 10.67 0.65
N PHE A 78 1.29 9.75 -0.19
CA PHE A 78 1.02 10.03 -1.59
C PHE A 78 -0.01 11.16 -1.76
N ASN A 79 -1.08 11.14 -0.98
CA ASN A 79 -2.10 12.20 -1.02
C ASN A 79 -1.57 13.55 -0.52
N ALA A 80 -0.70 13.54 0.50
CA ALA A 80 -0.03 14.75 0.98
C ALA A 80 0.86 15.35 -0.12
N TYR A 81 1.70 14.53 -0.75
CA TYR A 81 2.54 14.95 -1.88
C TYR A 81 1.71 15.49 -3.04
N LYS A 82 0.63 14.83 -3.42
CA LYS A 82 -0.27 15.31 -4.48
C LYS A 82 -0.84 16.69 -4.16
N ARG A 83 -1.25 16.91 -2.91
CA ARG A 83 -1.80 18.20 -2.45
C ARG A 83 -0.74 19.30 -2.42
N GLU A 84 0.50 18.99 -2.07
CA GLU A 84 1.61 19.96 -2.14
C GLU A 84 1.91 20.36 -3.58
N LEU A 85 1.90 19.38 -4.50
CA LEU A 85 2.14 19.61 -5.92
C LEU A 85 1.04 20.49 -6.54
N GLU A 86 -0.22 20.24 -6.18
CA GLU A 86 -1.36 21.08 -6.57
C GLU A 86 -1.22 22.51 -6.01
N LYS A 87 -0.85 22.68 -4.73
CA LYS A 87 -0.61 24.01 -4.16
C LYS A 87 0.52 24.78 -4.85
N GLY A 88 1.62 24.09 -5.17
CA GLY A 88 2.75 24.68 -5.90
C GLY A 88 2.36 25.13 -7.30
N SER A 89 1.51 24.37 -7.99
CA SER A 89 1.00 24.75 -9.32
C SER A 89 0.14 26.03 -9.27
N ILE A 90 -0.70 26.18 -8.24
CA ILE A 90 -1.54 27.36 -8.05
C ILE A 90 -0.69 28.59 -7.67
N SER A 91 0.33 28.42 -6.81
CA SER A 91 1.22 29.53 -6.45
C SER A 91 2.02 30.02 -7.65
N ASN A 92 2.47 29.11 -8.52
CA ASN A 92 3.19 29.50 -9.74
C ASN A 92 2.28 30.27 -10.70
N SER A 93 1.05 29.79 -10.95
CA SER A 93 0.08 30.52 -11.78
C SER A 93 -0.25 31.91 -11.22
N SER A 94 -0.39 32.04 -9.90
CA SER A 94 -0.61 33.34 -9.25
C SER A 94 0.60 34.28 -9.36
N ALA A 95 1.81 33.76 -9.23
CA ALA A 95 3.04 34.53 -9.40
C ALA A 95 3.20 35.00 -10.86
N GLU A 96 2.90 34.13 -11.82
CA GLU A 96 2.93 34.43 -13.26
C GLU A 96 1.94 35.54 -13.64
N ALA A 97 0.71 35.48 -13.11
CA ALA A 97 -0.27 36.55 -13.28
C ALA A 97 0.18 37.90 -12.68
N LYS A 98 0.85 37.88 -11.51
CA LYS A 98 1.41 39.10 -10.91
C LYS A 98 2.55 39.69 -11.73
N ILE A 99 3.42 38.84 -12.29
CA ILE A 99 4.50 39.27 -13.18
C ILE A 99 3.93 39.96 -14.40
N GLN A 100 2.93 39.37 -15.05
CA GLN A 100 2.28 39.95 -16.23
C GLN A 100 1.64 41.32 -15.94
N VAL A 101 1.02 41.49 -14.76
CA VAL A 101 0.47 42.80 -14.35
C VAL A 101 1.58 43.83 -14.13
N LEU A 102 2.72 43.42 -13.55
CA LEU A 102 3.86 44.31 -13.33
C LEU A 102 4.50 44.72 -14.67
N GLU A 103 4.66 43.80 -15.62
CA GLU A 103 5.14 44.10 -16.97
C GLU A 103 4.23 45.12 -17.67
N ASN A 104 2.91 44.89 -17.64
CA ASN A 104 1.95 45.83 -18.22
C ASN A 104 2.03 47.23 -17.58
N LYS A 105 2.22 47.32 -16.26
CA LYS A 105 2.38 48.62 -15.58
C LYS A 105 3.67 49.33 -16.01
N ILE A 106 4.77 48.60 -16.16
CA ILE A 106 6.04 49.16 -16.66
C ILE A 106 5.85 49.70 -18.07
N THR A 107 5.24 48.94 -18.98
CA THR A 107 4.99 49.39 -20.37
C THR A 107 4.11 50.65 -20.42
N VAL A 108 3.09 50.74 -19.57
CA VAL A 108 2.25 51.94 -19.47
C VAL A 108 3.05 53.14 -18.96
N LEU A 109 3.88 52.95 -17.93
CA LEU A 109 4.74 54.01 -17.40
C LEU A 109 5.79 54.47 -18.40
N GLU A 110 6.39 53.54 -19.14
CA GLU A 110 7.32 53.84 -20.23
C GLU A 110 6.63 54.68 -21.31
N LYS A 111 5.43 54.28 -21.74
CA LYS A 111 4.66 55.04 -22.73
C LYS A 111 4.28 56.43 -22.24
N ALA A 112 3.83 56.55 -20.98
CA ALA A 112 3.51 57.84 -20.38
C ALA A 112 4.72 58.77 -20.26
N LEU A 113 5.90 58.21 -19.95
CA LEU A 113 7.16 58.94 -19.93
C LEU A 113 7.56 59.42 -21.33
N ASP A 114 7.43 58.54 -22.33
CA ASP A 114 7.77 58.84 -23.72
C ASP A 114 6.85 59.92 -24.31
N ASP A 115 5.55 59.87 -24.01
CA ASP A 115 4.58 60.90 -24.36
C ASP A 115 4.86 62.24 -23.65
N ALA A 116 5.30 62.21 -22.40
CA ALA A 116 5.70 63.41 -21.65
C ALA A 116 7.01 64.03 -22.18
N LEU A 117 7.94 63.19 -22.67
CA LEU A 117 9.18 63.64 -23.30
C LEU A 117 8.97 64.19 -24.72
N LYS A 118 8.02 63.64 -25.48
CA LYS A 118 7.68 64.11 -26.84
C LYS A 118 6.80 65.37 -26.86
N ASN A 119 6.05 65.65 -25.79
CA ASN A 119 5.25 66.87 -25.64
C ASN A 119 6.01 68.01 -24.92
N LYS A 120 7.34 67.97 -24.96
CA LYS A 120 8.24 69.07 -24.57
C LYS A 120 8.77 69.77 -25.80
#